data_AF-A0A8J3VVG1-F1
#
_entry.id   AF-A0A8J3VVG1-F1
#
_cell.length_a   1.000
_cell.length_b   1.000
_cell.length_c   1.000
_cell.angle_alpha   90.00
_cell.angle_beta   90.00
_cell.angle_gamma   90.00
#
_symmetry.space_group_name_H-M   'P 1'
#
loop_
_entity.id
_entity.type
_entity.pdbx_description
1 polymer ?
#
loop_
_entity_poly.entity_id
_entity_poly.type
_entity_poly.pdbx_seq_one_letter_code
_entity_poly.pdbx_strand_id
1 'polypeptide(L)'
;MQIVEVSVAGVRSSIMTLTRRESPLRFQVYPMVHLGEPAFYAAVAERLRRCDLVVAEGVGGVDTGEGRVVSSGYSAGKAALSALTATYRLPARSGRSGLVEQNIDYASLGVPVRYPDMTEEQFTAGWNAVPLWQRAIVAVGAPLIALDRLAFGSRRKFAESLSTDDGDWQDITADVESIDELWSLLGEQRDRLLIAELDRIHQQRHGEAITVAVVYGANHVAPTVHAMRSLYGYRVRSAEWLTIFGLDD
;
A
#
# COMPACT_ATOMS: atom_id res chain seq x y z
N MET A 1 -9.90 12.11 9.44
CA MET A 1 -10.26 11.52 8.14
C MET A 1 -10.10 10.03 8.32
N GLN A 2 -11.14 9.22 8.10
CA GLN A 2 -11.06 7.79 8.33
C GLN A 2 -10.69 7.08 7.02
N ILE A 3 -9.52 6.42 7.00
CA ILE A 3 -8.94 5.78 5.80
C ILE A 3 -9.39 4.31 5.72
N VAL A 4 -9.24 3.60 6.84
CA VAL A 4 -9.79 2.26 7.05
C VAL A 4 -10.78 2.35 8.21
N GLU A 5 -11.92 1.69 8.05
CA GLU A 5 -12.90 1.53 9.12
C GLU A 5 -12.99 0.07 9.50
N VAL A 6 -12.83 -0.19 10.80
CA VAL A 6 -13.11 -1.48 11.40
C VAL A 6 -14.39 -1.36 12.22
N SER A 7 -15.35 -2.24 11.95
CA SER A 7 -16.65 -2.26 12.62
C SER A 7 -17.10 -3.68 12.88
N VAL A 8 -18.20 -3.84 13.61
CA VAL A 8 -18.86 -5.15 13.81
C VAL A 8 -19.27 -5.83 12.49
N ALA A 9 -19.44 -5.06 11.41
CA ALA A 9 -19.83 -5.58 10.11
C ALA A 9 -18.65 -6.02 9.23
N GLY A 10 -17.41 -5.73 9.62
CA GLY A 10 -16.23 -5.95 8.78
C GLY A 10 -15.28 -4.77 8.72
N VAL A 11 -14.28 -4.93 7.86
CA VAL A 11 -13.28 -3.90 7.54
C VAL A 11 -13.62 -3.27 6.20
N ARG A 12 -13.55 -1.94 6.12
CA ARG A 12 -13.87 -1.15 4.93
C ARG A 12 -12.75 -0.15 4.63
N SER A 13 -12.47 0.08 3.36
CA SER A 13 -11.53 1.10 2.88
C SER A 13 -12.29 2.28 2.28
N SER A 14 -11.87 3.51 2.57
CA SER A 14 -12.45 4.72 2.00
C SER A 14 -11.75 5.12 0.70
N ILE A 15 -12.39 4.88 -0.43
CA ILE A 15 -11.94 5.35 -1.73
C ILE A 15 -12.27 6.84 -1.83
N MET A 16 -11.25 7.69 -1.82
CA MET A 16 -11.40 9.13 -1.70
C MET A 16 -11.18 9.83 -3.04
N THR A 17 -12.00 10.82 -3.36
CA THR A 17 -11.76 11.70 -4.51
C THR A 17 -11.26 13.05 -4.03
N LEU A 18 -10.04 13.40 -4.42
CA LEU A 18 -9.42 14.69 -4.18
C LEU A 18 -9.68 15.59 -5.40
N THR A 19 -10.17 16.79 -5.13
CA THR A 19 -10.45 17.81 -6.17
C THR A 19 -9.93 19.18 -5.76
N ARG A 20 -9.70 20.04 -6.74
CA ARG A 20 -9.37 21.46 -6.58
C ARG A 20 -10.31 22.28 -7.46
N ARG A 21 -10.69 23.49 -7.01
CA ARG A 21 -11.63 24.35 -7.78
C ARG A 21 -11.07 24.84 -9.11
N GLU A 22 -9.76 25.10 -9.16
CA GLU A 22 -9.07 25.73 -10.29
C GLU A 22 -8.49 24.70 -11.28
N SER A 23 -8.79 23.42 -11.11
CA SER A 23 -8.21 22.35 -11.91
C SER A 23 -9.24 21.24 -12.14
N PRO A 24 -9.47 20.80 -13.39
CA PRO A 24 -10.35 19.66 -13.67
C PRO A 24 -9.70 18.30 -13.35
N LEU A 25 -8.39 18.25 -13.10
CA LEU A 25 -7.64 17.06 -12.66
C LEU A 25 -8.14 16.56 -11.30
N ARG A 26 -8.40 15.26 -11.19
CA ARG A 26 -8.84 14.59 -9.97
C ARG A 26 -7.86 13.48 -9.59
N PHE A 27 -7.65 13.31 -8.30
CA PHE A 27 -6.98 12.11 -7.77
C PHE A 27 -8.01 11.24 -7.06
N GLN A 28 -8.12 9.97 -7.45
CA GLN A 28 -8.87 8.97 -6.70
C GLN A 28 -7.89 8.11 -5.91
N VAL A 29 -7.94 8.20 -4.59
CA VAL A 29 -7.04 7.48 -3.69
C VAL A 29 -7.72 6.21 -3.22
N TYR A 30 -7.04 5.09 -3.41
CA TYR A 30 -7.45 3.74 -3.04
C TYR A 30 -6.52 3.24 -1.94
N PRO A 31 -6.92 3.36 -0.65
CA PRO A 31 -6.17 2.79 0.45
C PRO A 31 -6.20 1.26 0.35
N MET A 32 -5.05 0.67 0.09
CA MET A 32 -4.90 -0.77 -0.07
C MET A 32 -4.46 -1.43 1.23
N VAL A 33 -4.89 -2.68 1.38
CA VAL A 33 -4.40 -3.61 2.40
C VAL A 33 -3.94 -4.89 1.71
N HIS A 34 -2.95 -5.55 2.29
CA HIS A 34 -2.35 -6.75 1.69
C HIS A 34 -3.25 -7.99 1.76
N LEU A 35 -4.26 -8.02 2.64
CA LEU A 35 -5.21 -9.12 2.77
C LEU A 35 -6.65 -8.63 2.72
N GLY A 36 -7.46 -9.25 1.88
CA GLY A 36 -8.88 -8.94 1.73
C GLY A 36 -9.65 -10.02 0.99
N GLU A 37 -10.96 -9.87 0.88
CA GLU A 37 -11.76 -10.76 0.04
C GLU A 37 -11.47 -10.51 -1.45
N PRO A 38 -11.55 -11.53 -2.32
CA PRO A 38 -11.37 -11.36 -3.76
C PRO A 38 -12.27 -10.28 -4.38
N ALA A 39 -13.50 -10.15 -3.86
CA ALA A 39 -14.47 -9.17 -4.31
C ALA A 39 -13.98 -7.72 -4.13
N PHE A 40 -13.24 -7.43 -3.06
CA PHE A 40 -12.63 -6.12 -2.82
C PHE A 40 -11.67 -5.75 -3.95
N TYR A 41 -10.69 -6.63 -4.23
CA TYR A 41 -9.69 -6.36 -5.26
C TYR A 41 -10.29 -6.31 -6.67
N ALA A 42 -11.27 -7.15 -6.96
CA ALA A 42 -12.01 -7.09 -8.23
C ALA A 42 -12.76 -5.75 -8.39
N ALA A 43 -13.39 -5.26 -7.32
CA ALA A 43 -14.10 -3.99 -7.32
C ALA A 43 -13.16 -2.78 -7.41
N VAL A 44 -11.95 -2.86 -6.85
CA VAL A 44 -10.89 -1.87 -7.07
C VAL A 44 -10.46 -1.90 -8.53
N ALA A 45 -10.08 -3.07 -9.07
CA ALA A 45 -9.63 -3.21 -10.45
C ALA A 45 -10.65 -2.65 -11.47
N GLU A 46 -11.94 -2.91 -11.26
CA GLU A 46 -13.00 -2.37 -12.11
C GLU A 46 -13.08 -0.83 -12.10
N ARG A 47 -12.83 -0.20 -10.94
CA ARG A 47 -12.77 1.26 -10.86
C ARG A 47 -11.50 1.81 -11.51
N LEU A 48 -10.37 1.12 -11.37
CA LEU A 48 -9.10 1.53 -11.99
C LEU A 48 -9.19 1.58 -13.53
N ARG A 49 -9.94 0.66 -14.15
CA ARG A 49 -10.20 0.68 -15.62
C ARG A 49 -10.90 1.94 -16.10
N ARG A 50 -11.53 2.70 -15.21
CA ARG A 50 -12.26 3.94 -15.52
C ARG A 50 -11.43 5.20 -15.30
N CYS A 51 -10.18 5.04 -14.85
CA CYS A 51 -9.24 6.14 -14.67
C CYS A 51 -8.35 6.30 -15.91
N ASP A 52 -7.74 7.47 -16.06
CA ASP A 52 -6.88 7.80 -17.22
C ASP A 52 -5.41 7.45 -16.96
N LEU A 53 -5.04 7.27 -15.70
CA LEU A 53 -3.69 6.97 -15.23
C LEU A 53 -3.78 6.30 -13.87
N VAL A 54 -2.96 5.28 -13.63
CA VAL A 54 -2.79 4.64 -12.33
C VAL A 54 -1.39 4.93 -11.81
N VAL A 55 -1.29 5.31 -10.55
CA VAL A 55 -0.06 5.46 -9.77
C VAL A 55 -0.13 4.42 -8.67
N ALA A 56 0.68 3.36 -8.77
CA ALA A 56 0.59 2.20 -7.90
C ALA A 56 1.87 1.97 -7.11
N GLU A 57 1.72 1.45 -5.88
CA GLU A 57 2.82 0.97 -5.05
C GLU A 57 3.48 -0.28 -5.66
N GLY A 58 4.80 -0.40 -5.54
CA GLY A 58 5.53 -1.60 -5.94
C GLY A 58 7.05 -1.44 -5.91
N VAL A 59 7.74 -2.24 -5.08
CA VAL A 59 9.21 -2.34 -5.09
C VAL A 59 9.64 -3.24 -6.25
N GLY A 60 10.20 -2.64 -7.30
CA GLY A 60 10.61 -3.34 -8.51
C GLY A 60 10.83 -2.34 -9.64
N GLY A 61 12.09 -2.10 -9.99
CA GLY A 61 12.50 -1.05 -10.92
C GLY A 61 11.76 -1.10 -12.26
N VAL A 62 11.35 0.08 -12.70
CA VAL A 62 11.13 0.54 -14.08
C VAL A 62 10.79 -0.57 -15.09
N ASP A 63 9.51 -0.65 -15.47
CA ASP A 63 9.13 -1.21 -16.77
C ASP A 63 8.70 -0.08 -17.70
N THR A 64 9.65 0.39 -18.51
CA THR A 64 9.34 1.09 -19.76
C THR A 64 8.75 0.08 -20.74
N GLY A 65 7.47 -0.25 -20.57
CA GLY A 65 6.61 -0.73 -21.64
C GLY A 65 6.73 -2.18 -22.11
N GLU A 66 7.52 -3.07 -21.52
CA GLU A 66 7.58 -4.47 -21.96
C GLU A 66 7.67 -5.46 -20.80
N GLY A 67 6.59 -5.48 -19.99
CA GLY A 67 6.10 -6.55 -19.11
C GLY A 67 7.06 -7.69 -18.72
N ARG A 68 8.24 -7.39 -18.18
CA ARG A 68 9.14 -8.43 -17.69
C ARG A 68 10.09 -7.89 -16.62
N VAL A 69 9.72 -8.14 -15.36
CA VAL A 69 10.62 -8.05 -14.21
C VAL A 69 11.75 -9.06 -14.40
N VAL A 70 12.91 -8.62 -14.88
CA VAL A 70 14.14 -9.42 -14.91
C VAL A 70 15.04 -8.94 -13.80
N SER A 71 15.05 -9.63 -12.66
CA SER A 71 16.07 -9.44 -11.63
C SER A 71 16.74 -10.79 -11.34
N SER A 72 17.89 -11.00 -11.98
CA SER A 72 18.65 -12.26 -12.01
C SER A 72 19.68 -12.41 -10.88
N GLY A 73 19.44 -11.80 -9.70
CA GLY A 73 20.36 -11.87 -8.57
C GLY A 73 19.65 -12.04 -7.22
N TYR A 74 20.31 -12.73 -6.28
CA TYR A 74 19.90 -12.80 -4.87
C TYR A 74 20.49 -11.58 -4.13
N SER A 75 19.66 -10.79 -3.44
CA SER A 75 20.08 -9.61 -2.68
C SER A 75 19.52 -9.64 -1.26
N ALA A 76 20.23 -9.02 -0.30
CA ALA A 76 19.74 -8.89 1.08
C ALA A 76 18.41 -8.12 1.15
N GLY A 77 18.22 -7.13 0.27
CA GLY A 77 16.96 -6.40 0.13
C GLY A 77 15.80 -7.30 -0.31
N LYS A 78 15.99 -8.18 -1.30
CA LYS A 78 14.97 -9.17 -1.69
C LYS A 78 14.61 -10.12 -0.57
N ALA A 79 15.59 -10.62 0.18
CA ALA A 79 15.33 -11.50 1.31
C ALA A 79 14.51 -10.79 2.40
N ALA A 80 14.85 -9.53 2.70
CA ALA A 80 14.12 -8.70 3.64
C ALA A 80 12.67 -8.42 3.17
N LEU A 81 12.49 -8.02 1.91
CA LEU A 81 11.17 -7.81 1.33
C LEU A 81 10.35 -9.11 1.35
N SER A 82 10.94 -10.25 0.98
CA SER A 82 10.26 -11.54 1.07
C SER A 82 9.91 -11.94 2.50
N ALA A 83 10.70 -11.56 3.50
CA ALA A 83 10.41 -11.82 4.91
C ALA A 83 9.24 -10.95 5.38
N LEU A 84 9.30 -9.65 5.12
CA LEU A 84 8.24 -8.69 5.46
C LEU A 84 6.90 -9.10 4.83
N THR A 85 6.93 -9.51 3.56
CA THR A 85 5.72 -9.95 2.82
C THR A 85 5.18 -11.31 3.25
N ALA A 86 5.98 -12.14 3.91
CA ALA A 86 5.54 -13.48 4.34
C ALA A 86 4.39 -13.43 5.36
N THR A 87 4.30 -12.34 6.13
CA THR A 87 3.28 -12.12 7.17
C THR A 87 1.85 -12.11 6.62
N TYR A 88 1.66 -11.82 5.33
CA TYR A 88 0.37 -11.89 4.65
C TYR A 88 0.31 -13.01 3.60
N ARG A 89 1.40 -13.28 2.88
CA ARG A 89 1.42 -14.31 1.85
C ARG A 89 1.15 -15.73 2.37
N LEU A 90 1.67 -16.08 3.55
CA LEU A 90 1.48 -17.42 4.12
C LEU A 90 0.03 -17.65 4.59
N PRO A 91 -0.60 -16.74 5.35
CA PRO A 91 -2.02 -16.85 5.68
C PRO A 91 -2.94 -16.91 4.46
N ALA A 92 -2.70 -16.07 3.43
CA ALA A 92 -3.50 -16.08 2.19
C ALA A 92 -3.49 -17.45 1.49
N ARG A 93 -2.32 -18.10 1.44
CA ARG A 93 -2.17 -19.43 0.83
C ARG A 93 -2.86 -20.56 1.59
N SER A 94 -3.09 -20.38 2.90
CA SER A 94 -3.77 -21.39 3.70
C SER A 94 -5.26 -21.53 3.34
N GLY A 95 -5.87 -20.48 2.78
CA GLY A 95 -7.29 -20.44 2.42
C GLY A 95 -8.25 -20.48 3.61
N ARG A 96 -7.77 -20.58 4.85
CA ARG A 96 -8.60 -20.85 6.05
C ARG A 96 -9.58 -19.72 6.37
N SER A 97 -9.28 -18.49 5.98
CA SER A 97 -10.13 -17.31 6.21
C SER A 97 -10.88 -16.83 4.96
N GLY A 98 -10.68 -17.47 3.80
CA GLY A 98 -11.18 -16.99 2.51
C GLY A 98 -10.58 -15.65 2.04
N LEU A 99 -9.61 -15.09 2.77
CA LEU A 99 -8.88 -13.89 2.39
C LEU A 99 -7.74 -14.23 1.43
N VAL A 100 -7.51 -13.34 0.47
CA VAL A 100 -6.45 -13.45 -0.52
C VAL A 100 -5.47 -12.29 -0.39
N GLU A 101 -4.25 -12.52 -0.87
CA GLU A 101 -3.26 -11.47 -1.03
C GLU A 101 -3.72 -10.48 -2.12
N GLN A 102 -3.40 -9.19 -1.93
CA GLN A 102 -3.62 -8.19 -2.97
C GLN A 102 -3.00 -8.63 -4.29
N ASN A 103 -3.88 -8.89 -5.27
CA ASN A 103 -3.48 -9.29 -6.61
C ASN A 103 -4.32 -8.54 -7.65
N ILE A 104 -3.80 -7.40 -8.11
CA ILE A 104 -4.39 -6.62 -9.20
C ILE A 104 -3.49 -6.79 -10.41
N ASP A 105 -4.04 -7.39 -11.47
CA ASP A 105 -3.36 -7.47 -12.76
C ASP A 105 -3.44 -6.11 -13.48
N TYR A 106 -2.49 -5.24 -13.14
CA TYR A 106 -2.36 -3.91 -13.71
C TYR A 106 -2.18 -3.92 -15.24
N ALA A 107 -1.53 -4.95 -15.80
CA ALA A 107 -1.32 -5.08 -17.24
C ALA A 107 -2.64 -5.30 -17.99
N SER A 108 -3.59 -6.01 -17.37
CA SER A 108 -4.92 -6.24 -17.94
C SER A 108 -5.87 -5.04 -17.87
N LEU A 109 -5.52 -3.96 -17.18
CA LEU A 109 -6.44 -2.84 -16.95
C LEU A 109 -6.67 -1.98 -18.20
N GLY A 110 -5.76 -2.01 -19.17
CA GLY A 110 -5.84 -1.17 -20.38
C GLY A 110 -5.61 0.32 -20.13
N VAL A 111 -5.10 0.69 -18.95
CA VAL A 111 -4.78 2.08 -18.56
C VAL A 111 -3.28 2.19 -18.26
N PRO A 112 -2.64 3.34 -18.55
CA PRO A 112 -1.23 3.53 -18.21
C PRO A 112 -1.00 3.44 -16.70
N VAL A 113 0.09 2.81 -16.29
CA VAL A 113 0.46 2.62 -14.87
C VAL A 113 1.87 3.18 -14.63
N ARG A 114 2.03 3.89 -13.52
CA ARG A 114 3.32 4.40 -13.03
C ARG A 114 3.58 3.84 -11.64
N TYR A 115 4.83 3.47 -11.39
CA TYR A 115 5.31 2.93 -10.11
C TYR A 115 6.37 3.87 -9.53
N PRO A 116 5.99 4.98 -8.88
CA PRO A 116 6.94 5.93 -8.31
C PRO A 116 7.42 5.45 -6.94
N ASP A 117 7.94 4.23 -6.90
CA ASP A 117 8.40 3.59 -5.69
C ASP A 117 9.90 3.30 -5.81
N MET A 118 10.47 2.76 -4.74
CA MET A 118 11.88 2.40 -4.71
C MET A 118 12.19 1.33 -5.75
N THR A 119 13.32 1.51 -6.44
CA THR A 119 13.95 0.40 -7.17
C THR A 119 14.50 -0.63 -6.18
N GLU A 120 14.80 -1.84 -6.67
CA GLU A 120 15.43 -2.87 -5.84
C GLU A 120 16.76 -2.38 -5.24
N GLU A 121 17.53 -1.63 -6.01
CA GLU A 121 18.83 -1.07 -5.59
C GLU A 121 18.64 -0.02 -4.51
N GLN A 122 17.66 0.88 -4.66
CA GLN A 122 17.33 1.89 -3.66
C GLN A 122 16.87 1.24 -2.35
N PHE A 123 15.98 0.25 -2.44
CA PHE A 123 15.52 -0.49 -1.27
C PHE A 123 16.68 -1.24 -0.61
N THR A 124 17.55 -1.90 -1.39
CA THR A 124 18.71 -2.63 -0.86
C THR A 124 19.70 -1.68 -0.19
N ALA A 125 19.95 -0.51 -0.76
CA ALA A 125 20.79 0.52 -0.15
C ALA A 125 20.20 1.03 1.17
N GLY A 126 18.89 1.32 1.18
CA GLY A 126 18.16 1.72 2.39
C GLY A 126 18.18 0.62 3.46
N TRP A 127 17.91 -0.63 3.08
CA TRP A 127 18.01 -1.79 3.96
C TRP A 127 19.42 -1.94 4.53
N ASN A 128 20.46 -1.66 3.73
CA ASN A 128 21.84 -1.68 4.18
C ASN A 128 22.21 -0.52 5.11
N ALA A 129 21.40 0.52 5.23
CA ALA A 129 21.54 1.59 6.22
C ALA A 129 20.80 1.27 7.53
N VAL A 130 19.78 0.39 7.51
CA VAL A 130 19.04 -0.02 8.71
C VAL A 130 19.98 -0.68 9.73
N PRO A 131 19.97 -0.31 11.02
CA PRO A 131 20.79 -0.95 12.04
C PRO A 131 20.62 -2.48 12.09
N LEU A 132 21.72 -3.21 12.31
CA LEU A 132 21.71 -4.69 12.26
C LEU A 132 20.70 -5.32 13.24
N TRP A 133 20.49 -4.69 14.39
CA TRP A 133 19.54 -5.18 15.38
C TRP A 133 18.08 -5.05 14.91
N GLN A 134 17.72 -3.98 14.20
CA GLN A 134 16.39 -3.84 13.56
C GLN A 134 16.21 -4.89 12.45
N ARG A 135 17.26 -5.17 11.66
CA ARG A 135 17.20 -6.26 10.67
C ARG A 135 16.99 -7.62 11.33
N ALA A 136 17.63 -7.86 12.48
CA ALA A 136 17.45 -9.09 13.25
C ALA A 136 16.00 -9.20 13.77
N ILE A 137 15.40 -8.10 14.23
CA ILE A 137 13.97 -8.07 14.60
C ILE A 137 13.11 -8.49 13.42
N VAL A 138 13.31 -7.94 12.22
CA VAL A 138 12.54 -8.34 11.04
C VAL A 138 12.76 -9.82 10.69
N ALA A 139 14.01 -10.27 10.71
CA ALA A 139 14.37 -11.64 10.36
C ALA A 139 13.75 -12.70 11.30
N VAL A 140 13.57 -12.36 12.58
CA VAL A 140 12.98 -13.25 13.60
C VAL A 140 11.47 -13.02 13.73
N GLY A 141 11.05 -11.77 13.82
CA GLY A 141 9.67 -11.37 14.03
C GLY A 141 8.77 -11.75 12.85
N ALA A 142 9.23 -11.60 11.60
CA ALA A 142 8.35 -11.80 10.45
C ALA A 142 7.93 -13.27 10.31
N PRO A 143 8.85 -14.26 10.44
CA PRO A 143 8.46 -15.66 10.52
C PRO A 143 7.52 -15.98 11.69
N LEU A 144 7.77 -15.43 12.89
CA LEU A 144 6.94 -15.69 14.07
C LEU A 144 5.50 -15.18 13.87
N ILE A 145 5.35 -13.95 13.38
CA ILE A 145 4.05 -13.35 13.04
C ILE A 145 3.35 -14.19 11.96
N ALA A 146 4.08 -14.58 10.92
CA ALA A 146 3.49 -15.37 9.84
C ALA A 146 3.02 -16.76 10.32
N LEU A 147 3.77 -17.39 11.23
CA LEU A 147 3.40 -18.66 11.86
C LEU A 147 2.21 -18.51 12.80
N ASP A 148 2.18 -17.47 13.64
CA ASP A 148 1.03 -17.17 14.50
C ASP A 148 -0.23 -16.99 13.67
N ARG A 149 -0.17 -16.23 12.58
CA ARG A 149 -1.30 -16.03 11.67
C ARG A 149 -1.72 -17.30 10.94
N LEU A 150 -0.76 -18.14 10.55
CA LEU A 150 -1.09 -19.43 9.93
C LEU A 150 -1.81 -20.37 10.91
N ALA A 151 -1.41 -20.33 12.18
CA ALA A 151 -1.96 -21.18 13.23
C ALA A 151 -3.28 -20.65 13.79
N PHE A 152 -3.39 -19.34 13.98
CA PHE A 152 -4.44 -18.68 14.78
C PHE A 152 -5.11 -17.48 14.10
N GLY A 153 -4.77 -17.17 12.84
CA GLY A 153 -5.32 -16.03 12.10
C GLY A 153 -6.81 -16.22 11.82
N SER A 154 -7.65 -15.34 12.37
CA SER A 154 -9.07 -15.23 12.06
C SER A 154 -9.36 -13.86 11.46
N ARG A 155 -10.47 -13.72 10.72
CA ARG A 155 -10.92 -12.42 10.18
C ARG A 155 -10.99 -11.35 11.28
N ARG A 156 -11.40 -11.73 12.49
CA ARG A 156 -11.47 -10.84 13.66
C ARG A 156 -10.10 -10.35 14.13
N LYS A 157 -9.10 -11.25 14.26
CA LYS A 157 -7.74 -10.83 14.63
C LYS A 157 -7.11 -9.91 13.58
N PHE A 158 -7.35 -10.15 12.29
CA PHE A 158 -6.91 -9.25 11.23
C PHE A 158 -7.60 -7.90 11.30
N ALA A 159 -8.91 -7.87 11.61
CA ALA A 159 -9.64 -6.63 11.79
C ALA A 159 -9.14 -5.82 13.00
N GLU A 160 -8.83 -6.46 14.13
CA GLU A 160 -8.26 -5.79 15.31
C GLU A 160 -6.94 -5.11 14.96
N SER A 161 -6.03 -5.81 14.27
CA SER A 161 -4.75 -5.26 13.79
C SER A 161 -4.89 -4.08 12.83
N LEU A 162 -5.98 -4.03 12.03
CA LEU A 162 -6.27 -2.90 11.14
C LEU A 162 -7.01 -1.75 11.84
N SER A 163 -7.50 -1.96 13.07
CA SER A 163 -8.27 -0.97 13.85
C SER A 163 -7.37 -0.06 14.69
N THR A 164 -6.24 -0.60 15.15
CA THR A 164 -5.07 0.17 15.56
C THR A 164 -4.50 0.76 14.28
N ASP A 165 -4.55 2.09 14.10
CA ASP A 165 -4.19 2.83 12.87
C ASP A 165 -2.68 2.78 12.54
N ASP A 166 -2.03 1.65 12.80
CA ASP A 166 -0.60 1.47 12.97
C ASP A 166 -0.29 0.00 12.66
N GLY A 167 0.43 -0.27 11.55
CA GLY A 167 0.62 -1.64 11.04
C GLY A 167 1.19 -2.59 12.09
N ASP A 168 0.91 -3.89 11.99
CA ASP A 168 1.24 -4.96 12.98
C ASP A 168 2.63 -4.90 13.64
N TRP A 169 3.60 -4.30 12.95
CA TRP A 169 4.94 -4.10 13.44
C TRP A 169 5.00 -3.08 14.58
N GLN A 170 4.15 -2.05 14.54
CA GLN A 170 4.12 -0.96 15.49
C GLN A 170 3.67 -1.44 16.87
N ASP A 171 2.70 -2.36 16.97
CA ASP A 171 2.32 -2.99 18.25
C ASP A 171 3.44 -3.86 18.83
N ILE A 172 4.20 -4.56 17.98
CA ILE A 172 5.35 -5.38 18.39
C ILE A 172 6.53 -4.51 18.81
N THR A 173 6.58 -3.28 18.31
CA THR A 173 7.73 -2.38 18.46
C THR A 173 7.41 -1.10 19.22
N ALA A 174 6.19 -0.96 19.78
CA ALA A 174 5.72 0.24 20.45
C ALA A 174 6.58 0.59 21.68
N ASP A 175 7.16 -0.44 22.33
CA ASP A 175 8.10 -0.30 23.45
C ASP A 175 9.58 -0.22 23.01
N VAL A 176 9.86 -0.25 21.70
CA VAL A 176 11.21 -0.20 21.15
C VAL A 176 11.44 1.17 20.53
N GLU A 177 11.96 2.09 21.36
CA GLU A 177 12.17 3.53 21.13
C GLU A 177 13.07 3.90 19.91
N SER A 178 13.43 2.97 19.01
CA SER A 178 14.44 3.22 17.97
C SER A 178 14.27 2.40 16.68
N ILE A 179 13.06 2.22 16.14
CA ILE A 179 12.86 1.56 14.82
C ILE A 179 12.71 2.58 13.66
N ASP A 180 13.12 3.82 13.91
CA ASP A 180 12.92 4.95 13.01
C ASP A 180 13.51 4.74 11.61
N GLU A 181 14.68 4.11 11.49
CA GLU A 181 15.30 3.88 10.17
C GLU A 181 14.52 2.87 9.32
N LEU A 182 13.99 1.82 9.94
CA LEU A 182 13.12 0.86 9.26
C LEU A 182 11.79 1.52 8.88
N TRP A 183 11.20 2.31 9.77
CA TRP A 183 9.95 3.03 9.48
C TRP A 183 10.12 4.11 8.42
N SER A 184 11.24 4.84 8.42
CA SER A 184 11.56 5.81 7.38
C SER A 184 11.75 5.13 6.02
N LEU A 185 12.38 3.95 5.98
CA LEU A 185 12.52 3.15 4.77
C LEU A 185 11.16 2.65 4.24
N LEU A 186 10.30 2.13 5.14
CA LEU A 186 9.00 1.56 4.77
C LEU A 186 7.91 2.61 4.53
N GLY A 187 8.04 3.81 5.09
CA GLY A 187 7.07 4.90 5.04
C GLY A 187 7.62 6.14 4.33
N GLU A 188 8.32 7.00 5.07
CA GLU A 188 8.68 8.36 4.65
C GLU A 188 9.38 8.45 3.30
N GLN A 189 10.31 7.55 3.01
CA GLN A 189 11.03 7.57 1.74
C GLN A 189 10.11 7.24 0.56
N ARG A 190 9.16 6.31 0.76
CA ARG A 190 8.18 5.90 -0.26
C ARG A 190 7.11 6.97 -0.44
N ASP A 191 6.68 7.60 0.65
CA ASP A 191 5.79 8.77 0.62
C ASP A 191 6.38 9.91 -0.21
N ARG A 192 7.68 10.20 -0.03
CA ARG A 192 8.37 11.24 -0.82
C ARG A 192 8.34 10.95 -2.31
N LEU A 193 8.57 9.70 -2.71
CA LEU A 193 8.55 9.31 -4.12
C LEU A 193 7.14 9.41 -4.72
N LEU A 194 6.13 8.94 -3.98
CA LEU A 194 4.73 9.09 -4.38
C LEU A 194 4.35 10.57 -4.52
N ILE A 195 4.62 11.39 -3.51
CA ILE A 195 4.29 12.81 -3.51
C ILE A 195 4.99 13.52 -4.67
N ALA A 196 6.27 13.20 -4.94
CA ALA A 196 7.00 13.77 -6.08
C ALA A 196 6.38 13.40 -7.44
N GLU A 197 5.85 12.19 -7.59
CA GLU A 197 5.15 11.81 -8.81
C GLU A 197 3.79 12.51 -8.97
N LEU A 198 3.03 12.65 -7.88
CA LEU A 198 1.76 13.39 -7.92
C LEU A 198 1.98 14.88 -8.18
N ASP A 199 3.04 15.45 -7.61
CA ASP A 199 3.54 16.80 -7.87
C ASP A 199 3.81 16.99 -9.36
N ARG A 200 4.61 16.09 -9.95
CA ARG A 200 4.93 16.10 -11.38
C ARG A 200 3.68 15.99 -12.25
N ILE A 201 2.77 15.08 -11.92
CA ILE A 201 1.49 14.92 -12.63
C ILE A 201 0.67 16.21 -12.56
N HIS A 202 0.58 16.84 -11.39
CA HIS A 202 -0.13 18.10 -11.24
C HIS A 202 0.50 19.20 -12.11
N GLN A 203 1.81 19.42 -12.00
CA GLN A 203 2.50 20.45 -12.78
C GLN A 203 2.28 20.28 -14.28
N GLN A 204 2.31 19.04 -14.77
CA GLN A 204 2.19 18.75 -16.20
C GLN A 204 0.74 18.75 -16.71
N ARG A 205 -0.22 18.27 -15.90
CA ARG A 205 -1.56 17.88 -16.38
C ARG A 205 -2.71 18.51 -15.59
N HIS A 206 -2.47 19.49 -14.71
CA HIS A 206 -3.54 20.12 -13.92
C HIS A 206 -4.64 20.78 -14.78
N GLY A 207 -4.35 21.18 -16.02
CA GLY A 207 -5.35 21.73 -16.94
C GLY A 207 -6.23 20.68 -17.64
N GLU A 208 -5.91 19.39 -17.51
CA GLU A 208 -6.60 18.30 -18.20
C GLU A 208 -7.72 17.70 -17.35
N ALA A 209 -8.84 17.34 -17.99
CA ALA A 209 -9.97 16.71 -17.33
C ALA A 209 -9.77 15.20 -17.18
N ILE A 210 -8.75 14.81 -16.43
CA ILE A 210 -8.37 13.41 -16.18
C ILE A 210 -8.56 13.02 -14.72
N THR A 211 -8.72 11.72 -14.50
CA THR A 211 -8.75 11.07 -13.20
C THR A 211 -7.53 10.18 -13.05
N VAL A 212 -6.71 10.47 -12.03
CA VAL A 212 -5.53 9.69 -11.68
C VAL A 212 -5.85 8.84 -10.47
N ALA A 213 -5.79 7.52 -10.60
CA ALA A 213 -5.90 6.61 -9.48
C ALA A 213 -4.56 6.53 -8.72
N VAL A 214 -4.61 6.61 -7.39
CA VAL A 214 -3.47 6.42 -6.49
C VAL A 214 -3.75 5.18 -5.67
N VAL A 215 -3.02 4.10 -5.92
CA VAL A 215 -3.24 2.76 -5.36
C VAL A 215 -2.06 2.40 -4.47
N TYR A 216 -2.17 2.71 -3.18
CA TYR A 216 -1.09 2.60 -2.20
C TYR A 216 -1.60 2.04 -0.88
N GLY A 217 -0.71 1.42 -0.10
CA GLY A 217 -0.99 0.99 1.26
C GLY A 217 -1.62 2.11 2.10
N ALA A 218 -2.58 1.76 2.95
CA ALA A 218 -3.37 2.72 3.72
C ALA A 218 -2.52 3.74 4.51
N ASN A 219 -1.35 3.33 5.01
CA ASN A 219 -0.44 4.18 5.77
C ASN A 219 0.10 5.38 4.97
N HIS A 220 0.24 5.25 3.64
CA HIS A 220 0.75 6.30 2.75
C HIS A 220 -0.30 7.37 2.43
N VAL A 221 -1.57 7.12 2.75
CA VAL A 221 -2.69 7.96 2.32
C VAL A 221 -2.76 9.26 3.10
N ALA A 222 -2.60 9.25 4.43
CA ALA A 222 -2.64 10.47 5.23
C ALA A 222 -1.52 11.46 4.85
N PRO A 223 -0.23 11.05 4.75
CA PRO A 223 0.84 11.91 4.26
C PRO A 223 0.57 12.46 2.85
N THR A 224 0.09 11.62 1.94
CA THR A 224 -0.20 12.00 0.55
C THR A 224 -1.32 13.03 0.45
N VAL A 225 -2.44 12.80 1.14
CA VAL A 225 -3.57 13.74 1.17
C VAL A 225 -3.15 15.06 1.81
N HIS A 226 -2.35 15.01 2.88
CA HIS A 226 -1.81 16.21 3.51
C HIS A 226 -0.93 17.00 2.54
N ALA A 227 0.01 16.36 1.85
CA ALA A 227 0.91 17.00 0.89
C ALA A 227 0.13 17.66 -0.26
N MET A 228 -0.81 16.94 -0.89
CA MET A 228 -1.60 17.48 -2.01
C MET A 228 -2.50 18.65 -1.58
N ARG A 229 -2.96 18.66 -0.33
CA ARG A 229 -3.69 19.78 0.25
C ARG A 229 -2.76 20.98 0.48
N SER A 230 -1.59 20.77 1.07
CA SER A 230 -0.66 21.84 1.45
C SER A 230 0.01 22.48 0.23
N LEU A 231 0.40 21.69 -0.77
CA LEU A 231 1.07 22.19 -1.98
C LEU A 231 0.10 22.85 -2.96
N TYR A 232 -1.09 22.28 -3.14
CA TYR A 232 -1.96 22.60 -4.27
C TYR A 232 -3.41 22.91 -3.90
N GLY A 233 -3.79 22.79 -2.62
CA GLY A 233 -5.14 23.07 -2.16
C GLY A 233 -6.17 22.00 -2.54
N TYR A 234 -5.75 20.78 -2.90
CA TYR A 234 -6.69 19.67 -3.08
C TYR A 234 -7.43 19.37 -1.78
N ARG A 235 -8.71 19.00 -1.91
CA ARG A 235 -9.56 18.59 -0.79
C ARG A 235 -10.29 17.31 -1.13
N VAL A 236 -10.47 16.45 -0.13
CA VAL A 236 -11.37 15.30 -0.22
C VAL A 236 -12.78 15.84 -0.44
N ARG A 237 -13.37 15.50 -1.59
CA ARG A 237 -14.71 15.94 -1.99
C ARG A 237 -15.77 14.88 -1.69
N SER A 238 -15.39 13.62 -1.86
CA SER A 238 -16.22 12.45 -1.60
C SER A 238 -15.35 11.30 -1.13
N ALA A 239 -15.97 10.39 -0.38
CA ALA A 239 -15.41 9.11 0.01
C ALA A 239 -16.48 8.03 -0.24
N GLU A 240 -16.11 6.96 -0.91
CA GLU A 240 -16.93 5.76 -1.10
C GLU A 240 -16.34 4.64 -0.24
N TRP A 241 -17.17 3.91 0.49
CA TRP A 241 -16.72 2.80 1.30
C TRP A 241 -16.79 1.49 0.52
N LEU A 242 -15.66 0.78 0.45
CA LEU A 242 -15.58 -0.54 -0.13
C LEU A 242 -15.21 -1.55 0.97
N THR A 243 -16.02 -2.60 1.12
CA THR A 243 -15.75 -3.67 2.08
C THR A 243 -14.51 -4.45 1.65
N ILE A 244 -13.53 -4.51 2.55
CA ILE A 244 -12.32 -5.33 2.40
C ILE A 244 -12.66 -6.78 2.73
N PHE A 245 -13.31 -7.03 3.87
CA PHE A 245 -13.85 -8.34 4.26
C PHE A 245 -14.87 -8.20 5.40
N GLY A 246 -15.82 -9.14 5.48
CA GLY A 246 -16.76 -9.27 6.61
C GLY A 246 -16.15 -9.97 7.83
N LEU A 247 -16.80 -9.89 9.00
CA LEU A 247 -16.38 -10.63 10.20
C LEU A 247 -17.06 -11.99 10.37
N ASP A 248 -18.13 -12.24 9.61
CA ASP A 248 -18.84 -13.51 9.57
C ASP A 248 -18.21 -14.40 8.49
N ASP A 249 -18.13 -15.71 8.78
CA ASP A 249 -17.67 -16.76 7.85
C ASP A 249 -18.81 -17.26 6.96
#